data_AF-A0A528E3F8-F1
#
_entry.id   AF-A0A528E3F8-F1
#
_cell.length_a   1.000
_cell.length_b   1.000
_cell.length_c   1.000
_cell.angle_alpha   90.00
_cell.angle_beta   90.00
_cell.angle_gamma   90.00
#
_symmetry.space_group_name_H-M   'P 1'
#
loop_
_entity.id
_entity.type
_entity.pdbx_description
1 polymer ?
#
loop_
_entity_poly.entity_id
_entity_poly.type
_entity_poly.pdbx_seq_one_letter_code
_entity_poly.pdbx_strand_id
1 'polypeptide(L)'
;GATIAAGGRDSVFPLIEKLIQRGLETSALAAPSARIAADWFLNLLIGDLQIRRVIHTLPVPSDKDVDSRVVAAISAFRKLCST
;
A
#
# COMPACT_ATOMS: atom_id res chain seq x y z
N GLY A 1 -4.45 -18.29 5.94
CA GLY A 1 -4.86 -17.27 4.97
C GLY A 1 -5.94 -16.36 5.53
N ALA A 2 -7.17 -16.87 5.72
CA ALA A 2 -8.35 -16.08 6.13
C ALA A 2 -8.20 -15.28 7.44
N THR A 3 -7.59 -15.85 8.49
CA THR A 3 -7.40 -15.14 9.78
C THR A 3 -6.40 -13.98 9.71
N ILE A 4 -5.39 -14.07 8.83
CA ILE A 4 -4.40 -13.00 8.59
C ILE A 4 -5.02 -11.89 7.72
N ALA A 5 -5.93 -12.25 6.81
CA ALA A 5 -6.70 -11.28 6.05
C ALA A 5 -7.63 -10.47 6.97
N ALA A 6 -8.40 -11.15 7.82
CA ALA A 6 -9.37 -10.55 8.75
C ALA A 6 -8.72 -9.57 9.76
N GLY A 7 -7.59 -9.95 10.37
CA GLY A 7 -6.85 -9.08 11.30
C GLY A 7 -5.84 -8.14 10.63
N GLY A 8 -5.61 -8.28 9.32
CA GLY A 8 -4.56 -7.60 8.58
C GLY A 8 -5.13 -6.70 7.48
N ARG A 9 -5.06 -7.15 6.23
CA ARG A 9 -5.48 -6.33 5.07
C ARG A 9 -6.94 -5.88 5.18
N ASP A 10 -7.84 -6.74 5.63
CA ASP A 10 -9.28 -6.43 5.69
C ASP A 10 -9.59 -5.38 6.78
N SER A 11 -8.71 -5.25 7.77
CA SER A 11 -8.80 -4.21 8.82
C SER A 11 -8.11 -2.90 8.41
N VAL A 12 -6.97 -2.98 7.72
CA VAL A 12 -6.15 -1.80 7.36
C VAL A 12 -6.65 -1.13 6.07
N PHE A 13 -7.12 -1.91 5.10
CA PHE A 13 -7.56 -1.41 3.80
C PHE A 13 -8.65 -0.32 3.93
N PRO A 14 -9.72 -0.49 4.72
CA PRO A 14 -10.77 0.52 4.83
C PRO A 14 -10.26 1.84 5.43
N LEU A 15 -9.25 1.79 6.31
CA LEU A 15 -8.65 2.98 6.91
C LEU A 15 -7.85 3.78 5.88
N ILE A 16 -7.08 3.08 5.05
CA ILE A 16 -6.30 3.68 3.95
C ILE A 16 -7.25 4.25 2.90
N GLU A 17 -8.27 3.49 2.51
CA GLU A 17 -9.29 3.96 1.56
C GLU A 17 -9.96 5.24 2.05
N LYS A 18 -10.38 5.30 3.32
CA LYS A 18 -10.98 6.50 3.92
C LYS A 18 -10.01 7.69 3.97
N LEU A 19 -8.71 7.46 4.11
CA LEU A 19 -7.71 8.52 4.05
C LEU A 19 -7.56 9.05 2.62
N ILE A 20 -7.46 8.16 1.64
CA ILE A 20 -7.33 8.51 0.23
C ILE A 20 -8.59 9.22 -0.27
N GLN A 21 -9.78 8.79 0.14
CA GLN A 21 -11.05 9.42 -0.18
C GLN A 21 -11.04 10.91 0.18
N ARG A 22 -10.56 11.26 1.39
CA ARG A 22 -10.39 12.66 1.81
C ARG A 22 -9.39 13.42 0.93
N GLY A 23 -8.34 12.75 0.46
CA GLY A 23 -7.37 13.31 -0.49
C GLY A 23 -7.98 13.61 -1.87
N LEU A 24 -8.89 12.75 -2.36
CA LEU A 24 -9.62 12.99 -3.61
C LEU A 24 -10.62 14.15 -3.46
N GLU A 25 -11.38 14.19 -2.36
CA GLU A 25 -12.35 15.25 -2.06
C GLU A 25 -11.71 16.63 -1.96
N THR A 26 -10.46 16.70 -1.50
CA THR A 26 -9.67 17.93 -1.39
C THR A 26 -8.82 18.23 -2.63
N SER A 27 -8.92 17.41 -3.68
CA SER A 27 -8.08 17.48 -4.88
C SER A 27 -6.57 17.42 -4.60
N ALA A 28 -6.16 16.90 -3.44
CA ALA A 28 -4.77 16.65 -3.09
C ALA A 28 -4.21 15.40 -3.80
N LEU A 29 -5.10 14.53 -4.31
CA LEU A 29 -4.80 13.35 -5.11
C LEU A 29 -5.77 13.27 -6.30
N ALA A 30 -5.33 12.66 -7.39
CA ALA A 30 -6.16 12.27 -8.52
C ALA A 30 -6.12 10.76 -8.72
N ALA A 31 -7.28 10.12 -8.74
CA ALA A 31 -7.41 8.70 -9.06
C ALA A 31 -8.85 8.36 -9.51
N PRO A 32 -9.07 7.24 -10.20
CA PRO A 32 -10.42 6.84 -10.61
C PRO A 32 -11.38 6.57 -9.43
N SER A 33 -10.86 6.10 -8.30
CA SER A 33 -11.60 5.97 -7.02
C SER A 33 -10.63 5.77 -5.86
N ALA A 34 -11.09 6.03 -4.62
CA ALA A 34 -10.31 5.79 -3.42
C ALA A 34 -9.90 4.32 -3.26
N ARG A 35 -10.82 3.39 -3.56
CA ARG A 35 -10.55 1.95 -3.54
C ARG A 35 -9.39 1.55 -4.45
N ILE A 36 -9.42 2.01 -5.70
CA ILE A 36 -8.37 1.70 -6.69
C ILE A 36 -7.02 2.25 -6.22
N ALA A 37 -6.99 3.50 -5.74
CA ALA A 37 -5.76 4.08 -5.22
C ALA A 37 -5.25 3.38 -3.94
N ALA A 38 -6.13 2.92 -3.05
CA ALA A 38 -5.74 2.12 -1.88
C ALA A 38 -5.12 0.78 -2.29
N ASP A 39 -5.69 0.11 -3.28
CA ASP A 39 -5.11 -1.12 -3.86
C ASP A 39 -3.73 -0.87 -4.47
N TRP A 40 -3.57 0.21 -5.27
CA TRP A 40 -2.28 0.59 -5.81
C TRP A 40 -1.26 0.86 -4.71
N PHE A 41 -1.62 1.62 -3.68
CA PHE A 41 -0.72 1.93 -2.57
C PHE A 41 -0.23 0.66 -1.87
N LEU A 42 -1.12 -0.27 -1.53
CA LEU A 42 -0.74 -1.50 -0.84
C LEU A 42 0.08 -2.44 -1.73
N ASN A 43 -0.24 -2.55 -3.02
CA ASN A 43 0.56 -3.32 -3.97
C ASN A 43 1.95 -2.70 -4.13
N LEU A 44 2.00 -1.37 -4.26
CA LEU A 44 3.22 -0.60 -4.30
C LEU A 44 3.98 -0.62 -2.99
N LEU A 45 3.41 -0.95 -1.83
CA LEU A 45 4.12 -0.96 -0.55
C LEU A 45 4.61 -2.36 -0.17
N ILE A 46 3.76 -3.37 -0.29
CA ILE A 46 4.04 -4.73 0.19
C ILE A 46 3.76 -5.84 -0.82
N GLY A 47 3.12 -5.57 -1.97
CA GLY A 47 2.56 -6.56 -2.90
C GLY A 47 3.34 -7.88 -3.06
N ASP A 48 4.32 -7.90 -3.97
CA ASP A 48 5.11 -9.11 -4.28
C ASP A 48 5.99 -9.57 -3.10
N LEU A 49 6.41 -8.64 -2.23
CA LEU A 49 7.27 -8.95 -1.08
C LEU A 49 6.59 -9.91 -0.08
N GLN A 50 5.27 -9.79 0.11
CA GLN A 50 4.53 -10.68 1.02
C GLN A 50 4.56 -12.13 0.52
N ILE A 51 4.44 -12.34 -0.79
CA ILE A 51 4.50 -13.69 -1.38
C ILE A 51 5.90 -14.26 -1.27
N ARG A 52 6.94 -13.49 -1.65
CA ARG A 52 8.35 -13.93 -1.57
C ARG A 52 8.79 -14.32 -0.16
N ARG A 53 8.27 -13.63 0.87
CA ARG A 53 8.51 -13.99 2.28
C ARG A 53 7.87 -15.31 2.66
N VAL A 54 6.66 -15.59 2.19
CA VAL A 54 5.95 -16.86 2.47
C VAL A 54 6.65 -18.05 1.81
N ILE A 55 7.20 -17.87 0.61
CA ILE A 55 7.95 -18.93 -0.10
C ILE A 55 9.45 -18.98 0.27
N HIS A 56 9.86 -18.28 1.33
CA HIS A 56 11.25 -18.24 1.83
C HIS A 56 12.31 -17.78 0.82
N THR A 57 11.93 -17.07 -0.24
CA THR A 57 12.87 -16.51 -1.23
C THR A 57 13.34 -15.10 -0.87
N LEU A 58 12.79 -14.52 0.20
CA LEU A 58 13.20 -13.22 0.73
C LEU A 58 13.34 -13.29 2.26
N PRO A 59 14.50 -12.92 2.83
CA PRO A 59 14.67 -12.85 4.27
C PRO A 59 13.81 -11.74 4.89
N VAL A 60 13.74 -11.70 6.22
CA VAL A 60 13.12 -10.58 6.93
C VAL A 60 13.89 -9.31 6.55
N PRO A 61 13.22 -8.26 6.02
CA PRO A 61 13.88 -7.02 5.66
C PRO A 61 14.47 -6.35 6.90
N SER A 62 15.64 -5.72 6.73
CA SER A 62 16.19 -4.84 7.76
C SER A 62 15.37 -3.54 7.85
N ASP A 63 15.52 -2.80 8.94
CA ASP A 63 14.88 -1.49 9.08
C ASP A 63 15.22 -0.55 7.91
N LYS A 64 16.46 -0.61 7.42
CA LYS A 64 16.92 0.14 6.25
C LYS A 64 16.19 -0.27 4.97
N ASP A 65 15.92 -1.56 4.78
CA ASP A 65 15.17 -2.07 3.63
C ASP A 65 13.71 -1.61 3.69
N VAL A 66 13.11 -1.62 4.88
CA VAL A 66 11.76 -1.11 5.14
C VAL A 66 11.68 0.37 4.79
N ASP A 67 12.60 1.20 5.29
CA ASP A 67 12.62 2.63 5.01
C ASP A 67 12.76 2.92 3.51
N SER A 68 13.73 2.26 2.87
CA SER A 68 13.96 2.40 1.43
C SER A 68 12.71 2.00 0.62
N ARG A 69 12.02 0.94 1.07
CA ARG A 69 10.79 0.44 0.44
C ARG A 69 9.64 1.42 0.58
N VAL A 70 9.47 2.01 1.76
CA VAL A 70 8.43 3.01 2.05
C VAL A 70 8.64 4.25 1.20
N VAL A 71 9.86 4.77 1.15
CA VAL A 71 10.21 5.95 0.34
C VAL A 71 9.92 5.70 -1.14
N ALA A 72 10.32 4.54 -1.67
CA ALA A 72 10.05 4.16 -3.05
C ALA A 72 8.54 4.05 -3.35
N ALA A 73 7.79 3.39 -2.46
CA ALA A 73 6.34 3.20 -2.61
C ALA A 73 5.59 4.54 -2.63
N ILE A 74 5.87 5.41 -1.66
CA ILE A 74 5.23 6.74 -1.55
C ILE A 74 5.59 7.59 -2.77
N SER A 75 6.85 7.59 -3.20
CA SER A 75 7.30 8.37 -4.35
C SER A 75 6.60 7.94 -5.65
N ALA A 76 6.45 6.63 -5.86
CA ALA A 76 5.73 6.09 -7.01
C ALA A 76 4.23 6.40 -6.92
N PHE A 77 3.62 6.20 -5.75
CA PHE A 77 2.20 6.47 -5.52
C PHE A 77 1.84 7.93 -5.81
N ARG A 78 2.65 8.89 -5.32
CA ARG A 78 2.44 10.32 -5.59
C ARG A 78 2.51 10.68 -7.07
N LYS A 79 3.37 10.01 -7.84
CA LYS A 79 3.44 10.21 -9.30
C LYS A 79 2.25 9.59 -10.04
N LEU A 80 1.74 8.46 -9.55
CA LEU A 80 0.56 7.82 -10.10
C LEU A 80 -0.73 8.58 -9.79
N CYS A 81 -0.76 9.28 -8.66
CA CYS A 81 -1.93 10.02 -8.19
C CYS A 81 -1.76 11.55 -8.24
N SER A 82 -0.79 12.05 -9.01
CA SER A 82 -0.68 13.49 -9.26
C SER A 82 -1.75 13.96 -10.23
N THR A 83 -2.26 15.17 -10.00
CA THR A 83 -3.17 15.89 -10.88
C THR A 83 -2.51 16.30 -12.21
#